data_AF-A0A0A2XMJ2-F1
#
_entry.id   AF-A0A0A2XMJ2-F1
#
_cell.length_a   1.000
_cell.length_b   1.000
_cell.length_c   1.000
_cell.angle_alpha   90.00
_cell.angle_beta   90.00
_cell.angle_gamma   90.00
#
_symmetry.space_group_name_H-M   'P 1'
#
loop_
_entity.id
_entity.type
_entity.pdbx_description
1 polymer ?
#
loop_
_entity_poly.entity_id
_entity_poly.type
_entity_poly.pdbx_seq_one_letter_code
_entity_poly.pdbx_strand_id
1 'polypeptide(L)'
;MKVQAVSYKTVKETLLKNKETKALYIQEKRIEELQALLVELRQKAGLTVSEVAMRMGVSQPAVSKLEKNASRASFITLQRYANACGAELHVGVGR
;
A
#
# COMPACT_ATOMS: atom_id res chain seq x y z
N MET A 1 -38.20 -2.56 -16.64
CA MET A 1 -37.19 -1.49 -16.80
C MET A 1 -36.06 -2.05 -17.66
N LYS A 2 -35.61 -1.35 -18.71
CA LYS A 2 -34.44 -1.77 -19.50
C LYS A 2 -33.18 -1.24 -18.80
N VAL A 3 -32.31 -2.13 -18.34
CA VAL A 3 -31.03 -1.77 -17.73
C VAL A 3 -30.02 -1.48 -18.86
N GLN A 4 -29.48 -0.27 -18.92
CA GLN A 4 -28.35 0.05 -19.80
C GLN A 4 -27.05 -0.28 -19.07
N ALA A 5 -26.23 -1.16 -19.67
CA ALA A 5 -24.90 -1.44 -19.16
C ALA A 5 -23.98 -0.24 -19.45
N VAL A 6 -23.32 0.28 -18.41
CA VAL A 6 -22.29 1.31 -18.53
C VAL A 6 -20.95 0.68 -18.16
N SER A 7 -19.89 1.03 -18.90
CA SER A 7 -18.55 0.49 -18.62
C SER A 7 -17.96 1.10 -17.35
N TYR A 8 -17.17 0.31 -16.59
CA TYR A 8 -16.44 0.80 -15.41
C TYR A 8 -15.57 2.02 -15.75
N LYS A 9 -14.90 1.99 -16.91
CA LYS A 9 -14.04 3.09 -17.39
C LYS A 9 -14.84 4.39 -17.51
N THR A 10 -16.02 4.34 -18.14
CA THR A 10 -16.90 5.50 -18.33
C THR A 10 -17.42 6.05 -17.00
N VAL A 11 -17.83 5.17 -16.08
CA VAL A 11 -18.29 5.58 -14.74
C VAL A 11 -17.15 6.26 -13.97
N LYS A 12 -15.96 5.66 -13.96
CA LYS A 12 -14.77 6.20 -13.29
C LYS A 12 -14.39 7.57 -13.82
N GLU A 13 -14.30 7.72 -15.15
CA GLU A 13 -13.98 9.01 -15.79
C GLU A 13 -14.99 10.10 -15.43
N THR A 14 -16.27 9.74 -15.34
CA THR A 14 -17.35 10.68 -15.00
C THR A 14 -17.25 11.13 -13.54
N LEU A 15 -17.07 10.18 -12.61
CA LEU A 15 -16.96 10.48 -11.18
C LEU A 15 -15.71 11.30 -10.84
N LEU A 16 -14.58 11.03 -11.50
CA LEU A 16 -13.32 11.76 -11.28
C LEU A 16 -13.31 13.19 -11.84
N LYS A 17 -14.36 13.64 -12.54
CA LYS A 17 -14.52 15.06 -12.91
C LYS A 17 -14.83 15.93 -11.70
N ASN A 18 -15.49 15.39 -10.67
CA ASN A 18 -15.72 16.09 -9.41
C ASN A 18 -14.38 16.21 -8.66
N LYS A 19 -14.02 17.44 -8.24
CA LYS A 19 -12.74 17.73 -7.57
C LYS A 19 -12.58 17.01 -6.24
N GLU A 20 -13.64 16.92 -5.45
CA GLU A 20 -13.65 16.24 -4.15
C GLU A 20 -13.49 14.73 -4.33
N THR A 21 -14.26 14.13 -5.24
CA THR A 21 -14.14 12.71 -5.58
C THR A 21 -12.74 12.37 -6.10
N LYS A 22 -12.17 13.24 -6.94
CA LYS A 22 -10.81 13.07 -7.46
C LYS A 22 -9.76 13.14 -6.34
N ALA A 23 -9.90 14.06 -5.40
CA ALA A 23 -8.96 14.20 -4.28
C ALA A 23 -8.95 12.95 -3.39
N LEU A 24 -10.13 12.46 -2.99
CA LEU A 24 -10.27 11.23 -2.21
C LEU A 24 -9.72 10.01 -2.97
N TYR A 25 -10.03 9.90 -4.26
CA TYR A 25 -9.51 8.82 -5.11
C TYR A 25 -7.97 8.82 -5.17
N ILE A 26 -7.35 10.00 -5.30
CA ILE A 26 -5.88 10.11 -5.30
C ILE A 26 -5.30 9.73 -3.94
N GLN A 27 -5.94 10.12 -2.83
CA GLN A 27 -5.48 9.74 -1.50
C GLN A 27 -5.51 8.23 -1.30
N GLU A 28 -6.63 7.58 -1.62
CA GLU A 28 -6.76 6.12 -1.53
C GLU A 28 -5.74 5.41 -2.43
N LYS A 29 -5.55 5.92 -3.66
CA LYS A 29 -4.54 5.38 -4.59
C LYS A 29 -3.12 5.43 -4.01
N ARG A 30 -2.75 6.50 -3.28
CA ARG A 30 -1.44 6.58 -2.59
C ARG A 30 -1.31 5.55 -1.47
N ILE A 31 -2.40 5.24 -0.78
CA ILE A 31 -2.42 4.19 0.26
C ILE A 31 -2.20 2.82 -0.39
N GLU A 32 -2.90 2.53 -1.49
CA GLU A 32 -2.72 1.29 -2.27
C GLU A 32 -1.29 1.16 -2.79
N GLU A 33 -0.70 2.24 -3.32
CA GLU A 33 0.69 2.28 -3.80
C GLU A 33 1.68 1.95 -2.68
N LEU A 34 1.48 2.48 -1.46
CA LEU A 34 2.33 2.16 -0.32
C LEU A 34 2.19 0.68 0.12
N GLN A 35 0.98 0.13 0.13
CA GLN A 35 0.75 -1.29 0.44
C GLN A 35 1.46 -2.18 -0.58
N ALA A 36 1.30 -1.89 -1.86
CA ALA A 36 1.95 -2.62 -2.95
C ALA A 36 3.48 -2.56 -2.82
N LEU A 37 4.04 -1.38 -2.48
CA LEU A 37 5.47 -1.21 -2.27
C LEU A 37 6.03 -2.14 -1.19
N LEU A 38 5.34 -2.28 -0.05
CA LEU A 38 5.79 -3.19 1.02
C LEU A 38 5.78 -4.66 0.58
N VAL A 39 4.74 -5.07 -0.14
CA VAL A 39 4.61 -6.44 -0.67
C VAL A 39 5.71 -6.70 -1.70
N GLU A 40 5.92 -5.77 -2.64
CA GLU A 40 6.98 -5.87 -3.64
C GLU A 40 8.37 -5.95 -2.99
N LEU A 41 8.62 -5.16 -1.95
CA LEU A 41 9.90 -5.14 -1.25
C LEU A 41 10.22 -6.52 -0.67
N ARG A 42 9.23 -7.13 -0.01
CA ARG A 42 9.35 -8.50 0.53
C ARG A 42 9.53 -9.54 -0.58
N GLN A 43 8.77 -9.43 -1.68
CA GLN A 43 8.89 -10.33 -2.82
C GLN A 43 10.27 -10.23 -3.49
N LYS A 44 10.79 -9.02 -3.68
CA LYS A 44 12.15 -8.77 -4.22
C LYS A 44 13.24 -9.34 -3.30
N ALA A 45 13.00 -9.36 -1.99
CA ALA A 45 13.87 -10.02 -1.03
C ALA A 45 13.73 -11.55 -1.00
N GLY A 46 12.77 -12.13 -1.74
CA GLY A 46 12.51 -13.56 -1.76
C GLY A 46 11.90 -14.11 -0.47
N LEU A 47 11.26 -13.27 0.35
CA LEU A 47 10.79 -13.63 1.68
C LEU A 47 9.28 -13.87 1.72
N THR A 48 8.89 -14.82 2.56
CA THR A 48 7.52 -15.04 3.01
C THR A 48 7.17 -14.07 4.14
N VAL A 49 5.87 -13.90 4.40
CA VAL A 49 5.38 -13.08 5.53
C VAL A 49 5.92 -13.60 6.87
N SER A 50 6.02 -14.93 7.02
CA SER A 50 6.52 -15.57 8.24
C SER A 50 8.01 -15.31 8.47
N GLU A 51 8.83 -15.30 7.41
CA GLU A 51 10.26 -14.99 7.52
C GLU A 51 10.50 -13.52 7.87
N VAL A 52 9.75 -12.60 7.26
CA VAL A 52 9.80 -11.18 7.66
C VAL A 52 9.38 -11.02 9.11
N ALA A 53 8.32 -11.70 9.55
CA ALA A 53 7.86 -11.67 10.94
C ALA A 53 8.95 -12.15 11.91
N MET A 54 9.61 -13.26 11.59
CA MET A 54 10.74 -13.79 12.35
C MET A 54 11.88 -12.78 12.45
N ARG A 55 12.29 -12.17 11.32
CA ARG A 55 13.35 -11.15 11.27
C ARG A 55 12.99 -9.89 12.05
N MET A 56 11.72 -9.49 12.04
CA MET A 56 11.22 -8.35 12.79
C MET A 56 11.01 -8.65 14.28
N GLY A 57 11.00 -9.92 14.69
CA GLY A 57 10.67 -10.34 16.06
C GLY A 57 9.19 -10.12 16.43
N VAL A 58 8.28 -10.30 15.46
CA VAL A 58 6.83 -10.12 15.65
C VAL A 58 6.06 -11.32 15.07
N SER A 59 4.74 -11.34 15.25
CA SER A 59 3.90 -12.43 14.71
C SER A 59 3.59 -12.26 13.22
N GLN A 60 3.34 -13.36 12.51
CA GLN A 60 2.94 -13.35 11.10
C GLN A 60 1.65 -12.53 10.84
N PRO A 61 0.61 -12.56 11.71
CA PRO A 61 -0.54 -11.67 11.59
C PRO A 61 -0.19 -10.19 11.74
N ALA A 62 0.82 -9.84 12.55
CA ALA A 62 1.27 -8.45 12.69
C ALA A 62 1.88 -7.93 11.39
N VAL A 63 2.70 -8.75 10.70
CA VAL A 63 3.25 -8.39 9.38
C VAL A 63 2.17 -8.35 8.31
N SER A 64 1.25 -9.33 8.29
CA SER A 64 0.09 -9.30 7.40
C SER A 64 -0.75 -8.04 7.58
N LYS A 65 -0.97 -7.61 8.83
CA LYS A 65 -1.70 -6.39 9.15
C LYS A 65 -0.92 -5.15 8.73
N LEU A 66 0.40 -5.15 8.90
CA LEU A 66 1.29 -4.07 8.45
C LEU A 66 1.23 -3.89 6.93
N GLU A 67 1.37 -4.96 6.15
CA GLU A 67 1.27 -4.91 4.68
C GLU A 67 -0.10 -4.36 4.23
N LYS A 68 -1.19 -4.78 4.89
CA LYS A 68 -2.56 -4.31 4.58
C LYS A 68 -2.87 -2.89 5.08
N ASN A 69 -2.17 -2.40 6.10
CA ASN A 69 -2.47 -1.10 6.73
C ASN A 69 -1.23 -0.20 6.77
N ALA A 70 -0.42 -0.25 5.71
CA ALA A 70 0.88 0.41 5.65
C ALA A 70 0.81 1.93 5.93
N SER A 71 -0.27 2.59 5.51
CA SER A 71 -0.51 4.03 5.76
C SER A 71 -0.68 4.41 7.24
N ARG A 72 -0.99 3.43 8.11
CA ARG A 72 -1.11 3.64 9.57
C ARG A 72 0.16 3.28 10.33
N ALA A 73 1.17 2.74 9.66
CA ALA A 73 2.41 2.36 10.30
C ALA A 73 3.27 3.61 10.59
N SER A 74 3.96 3.60 11.73
CA SER A 74 4.97 4.63 11.99
C SER A 74 6.16 4.46 11.05
N PHE A 75 6.89 5.55 10.80
CA PHE A 75 8.13 5.50 10.03
C PHE A 75 9.12 4.45 10.58
N ILE A 76 9.28 4.37 11.90
CA ILE A 76 10.13 3.37 12.57
C ILE A 76 9.70 1.93 12.24
N THR A 77 8.39 1.69 12.13
CA THR A 77 7.87 0.35 11.78
C THR A 77 8.18 0.02 10.31
N LEU A 78 8.00 0.98 9.42
CA LEU A 78 8.33 0.84 7.99
C LEU A 78 9.83 0.62 7.79
N GLN A 79 10.68 1.34 8.51
CA GLN A 79 12.13 1.15 8.49
C GLN A 79 12.51 -0.26 8.96
N ARG A 80 11.95 -0.74 10.08
CA ARG A 80 12.22 -2.11 10.57
C ARG A 80 11.80 -3.17 9.55
N TYR A 81 10.66 -2.97 8.88
CA TYR A 81 10.21 -3.86 7.82
C TYR A 81 11.16 -3.85 6.61
N ALA A 82 11.60 -2.65 6.18
CA ALA A 82 12.59 -2.52 5.11
C ALA A 82 13.90 -3.23 5.45
N ASN A 83 14.44 -2.99 6.66
CA ASN A 83 15.65 -3.64 7.15
C ASN A 83 15.49 -5.17 7.20
N ALA A 84 14.34 -5.69 7.62
CA ALA A 84 14.05 -7.12 7.61
C ALA A 84 14.05 -7.71 6.18
N CYS A 85 13.65 -6.91 5.20
CA CYS A 85 13.74 -7.25 3.77
C CYS A 85 15.12 -6.99 3.16
N GLY A 86 16.11 -6.52 3.93
CA GLY A 86 17.45 -6.21 3.43
C GLY A 86 17.53 -4.91 2.62
N ALA A 87 16.62 -3.97 2.86
CA ALA A 87 16.58 -2.66 2.22
C ALA A 87 16.64 -1.54 3.26
N GLU A 88 16.90 -0.32 2.79
CA GLU A 88 16.90 0.90 3.60
C GLU A 88 15.79 1.84 3.12
N LEU A 89 15.01 2.38 4.06
CA LEU A 89 13.97 3.36 3.77
C LEU A 89 14.54 4.78 3.86
N HIS A 90 14.47 5.53 2.77
CA HIS A 90 14.83 6.94 2.72
C HIS A 90 13.59 7.82 2.58
N VAL A 91 13.59 8.97 3.24
CA VAL A 91 12.54 9.99 3.09
C VAL A 91 13.06 11.13 2.23
N GLY A 92 12.36 11.41 1.13
CA GLY A 92 12.59 12.57 0.28
C GLY A 92 11.44 13.57 0.41
N VAL A 93 11.76 14.86 0.34
CA VAL A 93 10.76 15.94 0.27
C VAL A 93 10.84 16.57 -1.11
N GLY A 94 9.73 16.58 -1.85
CA GLY A 94 9.59 17.27 -3.14
C GLY A 94 8.95 18.65 -2.98
N ARG A 95 9.21 19.55 -3.94
CA ARG A 95 8.55 20.86 -4.06
C ARG A 95 7.44 20.80 -5.10
#